data_AF-A0AAX2UJE8-F1
#
_entry.id   AF-A0AAX2UJE8-F1
#
_cell.length_a   1.000
_cell.length_b   1.000
_cell.length_c   1.000
_cell.angle_alpha   90.00
_cell.angle_beta   90.00
_cell.angle_gamma   90.00
#
_symmetry.space_group_name_H-M   'P 1'
#
loop_
_entity.id
_entity.type
_entity.pdbx_description
1 polymer ?
#
loop_
_entity_poly.entity_id
_entity_poly.type
_entity_poly.pdbx_seq_one_letter_code
_entity_poly.pdbx_strand_id
1 'polypeptide(L)' 'MKLDRVKEEIANIRRTQNIIVTILIAVAGYILTVKGIGELIGFGAMFFIAFLFIALLEFNSQMKKKLDEIEKLKKDE' A
#
# COMPACT_ATOMS: atom_id res chain seq x y z
N MET A 1 -19.53 9.50 -15.69
CA MET A 1 -20.11 8.47 -14.78
C MET A 1 -19.24 7.23 -14.57
N LYS A 2 -18.82 6.49 -15.63
CA LYS A 2 -17.86 5.37 -15.45
C LYS A 2 -16.44 5.87 -15.14
N LEU A 3 -15.98 6.90 -15.85
CA LEU A 3 -14.64 7.49 -15.66
C LEU A 3 -14.43 8.06 -14.25
N ASP A 4 -15.44 8.74 -13.70
CA ASP A 4 -15.37 9.36 -12.37
C ASP A 4 -15.21 8.32 -11.26
N ARG A 5 -15.90 7.18 -11.40
CA ARG A 5 -15.79 6.03 -10.50
C ARG A 5 -14.38 5.44 -10.50
N VAL A 6 -13.78 5.26 -11.67
CA VAL A 6 -12.41 4.70 -11.78
C VAL A 6 -11.39 5.67 -11.16
N LYS A 7 -11.57 6.99 -11.32
CA LYS A 7 -10.73 8.00 -10.66
C LYS A 7 -10.85 7.95 -9.14
N GLU A 8 -12.05 7.76 -8.61
CA GLU A 8 -12.28 7.61 -7.17
C GLU A 8 -11.64 6.34 -6.62
N GLU A 9 -11.74 5.22 -7.34
CA GLU A 9 -11.05 3.97 -6.99
C GLU A 9 -9.52 4.16 -6.95
N ILE A 10 -8.92 4.86 -7.91
CA ILE A 10 -7.48 5.19 -7.89
C ILE A 10 -7.12 6.07 -6.69
N ALA A 11 -7.93 7.07 -6.38
CA ALA A 11 -7.71 7.92 -5.20
C ALA A 11 -7.75 7.11 -3.91
N ASN A 12 -8.68 6.15 -3.80
CA ASN A 12 -8.77 5.23 -2.66
C ASN A 12 -7.56 4.30 -2.58
N ILE A 13 -7.12 3.69 -3.70
CA ILE A 13 -5.91 2.86 -3.71
C ILE A 13 -4.69 3.66 -3.25
N ARG A 14 -4.52 4.90 -3.75
CA ARG A 14 -3.41 5.77 -3.34
C ARG A 14 -3.46 6.12 -1.85
N ARG A 15 -4.66 6.39 -1.31
CA ARG A 15 -4.86 6.63 0.12
C ARG A 15 -4.45 5.41 0.93
N THR A 16 -4.86 4.21 0.52
CA THR A 16 -4.49 2.96 1.19
C THR A 16 -2.98 2.70 1.15
N GLN A 17 -2.33 2.94 0.01
CA GLN A 17 -0.87 2.84 -0.11
C GLN A 17 -0.16 3.80 0.84
N ASN A 18 -0.61 5.04 0.95
CA ASN A 18 -0.04 6.03 1.89
C ASN A 18 -0.20 5.57 3.35
N ILE A 19 -1.34 4.98 3.71
CA ILE A 19 -1.56 4.41 5.05
C ILE A 19 -0.58 3.28 5.31
N ILE A 20 -0.43 2.34 4.37
CA ILE A 20 0.52 1.21 4.48
C ILE A 20 1.95 1.73 4.68
N VAL A 21 2.40 2.69 3.87
CA VAL A 21 3.73 3.30 3.99
C VAL A 21 3.92 3.98 5.34
N THR A 22 2.91 4.70 5.82
CA THR A 22 2.95 5.36 7.14
C THR A 22 3.12 4.34 8.27
N ILE A 23 2.37 3.24 8.21
CA ILE A 23 2.48 2.15 9.19
C ILE A 23 3.86 1.49 9.12
N LEU A 24 4.39 1.24 7.92
CA LEU A 24 5.73 0.68 7.74
C LEU A 24 6.81 1.55 8.40
N ILE A 25 6.76 2.86 8.19
CA ILE A 25 7.70 3.81 8.81
C ILE A 25 7.56 3.81 10.34
N ALA A 26 6.34 3.81 10.85
CA ALA A 26 6.08 3.80 12.29
C ALA A 26 6.59 2.52 12.96
N VAL A 27 6.33 1.35 12.36
CA VAL A 27 6.80 0.05 12.87
C VAL A 27 8.32 -0.03 12.78
N ALA A 28 8.93 0.39 11.67
CA ALA A 28 10.39 0.42 11.54
C ALA A 28 11.04 1.35 12.58
N GLY A 29 10.48 2.55 12.77
CA GLY A 29 10.94 3.49 13.80
C GLY A 29 10.82 2.94 15.22
N TYR A 30 9.72 2.24 15.52
CA TYR A 30 9.55 1.55 16.81
C TYR A 30 10.62 0.47 17.01
N ILE A 31 10.87 -0.38 16.01
CA ILE A 31 11.90 -1.43 16.10
C ILE A 31 13.28 -0.84 16.37
N LEU A 32 13.64 0.26 15.71
CA LEU A 32 14.96 0.89 15.85
C LEU A 32 15.16 1.61 17.19
N THR A 33 14.09 2.06 17.84
CA THR A 33 14.17 2.88 19.05
C THR A 33 14.02 2.09 20.35
N VAL A 34 13.39 0.92 20.30
CA VAL A 34 13.17 0.10 21.50
C VAL A 34 14.42 -0.72 21.81
N LYS A 35 15.14 -0.34 22.88
CA LYS A 35 16.21 -1.17 23.47
C LYS A 35 15.60 -2.43 24.07
N GLY A 36 16.10 -3.61 23.67
CA GLY A 36 15.71 -4.88 24.27
C GLY A 36 14.41 -5.48 23.72
N ILE A 37 14.09 -5.24 22.45
CA ILE A 37 13.05 -6.03 21.76
C ILE A 37 13.39 -7.52 21.93
N GLY A 38 12.54 -8.24 22.65
CA GLY A 38 12.64 -9.69 22.74
C GLY A 38 12.49 -10.33 21.36
N GLU A 39 13.20 -11.43 21.11
CA GLU A 39 13.29 -12.09 19.80
C GLU A 39 11.92 -12.35 19.16
N LEU A 40 10.92 -12.71 19.95
CA LEU A 40 9.55 -12.96 19.49
C LEU A 40 8.88 -11.70 18.90
N ILE A 41 9.06 -10.54 19.55
CA ILE A 41 8.49 -9.25 19.10
C ILE A 41 9.21 -8.79 17.84
N GLY A 42 10.54 -8.94 17.79
CA GLY A 42 11.34 -8.60 16.61
C GLY A 42 10.95 -9.45 15.39
N PHE A 43 10.79 -10.76 15.58
CA PHE A 43 10.36 -11.68 14.54
C PHE A 43 8.93 -11.36 14.07
N GLY A 44 8.01 -11.11 14.99
CA GLY A 44 6.64 -10.70 14.66
C GLY A 44 6.58 -9.40 13.88
N ALA A 45 7.39 -8.40 14.25
CA ALA A 45 7.45 -7.12 13.57
C ALA A 45 8.06 -7.25 12.16
N MET A 46 9.08 -8.08 11.96
CA MET A 46 9.60 -8.40 10.62
C MET A 46 8.57 -9.11 9.74
N PHE A 47 7.84 -10.08 10.28
CA PHE A 47 6.73 -10.73 9.56
C PHE A 47 5.64 -9.74 9.16
N PHE A 48 5.28 -8.83 10.07
CA PHE A 48 4.30 -7.79 9.80
C PHE A 48 4.77 -6.81 8.71
N ILE A 49 6.05 -6.39 8.74
CA ILE A 49 6.65 -5.57 7.69
C ILE A 49 6.60 -6.30 6.34
N ALA A 50 6.97 -7.58 6.28
CA ALA A 50 6.92 -8.37 5.05
C ALA A 50 5.50 -8.49 4.50
N PHE A 51 4.51 -8.71 5.37
CA PHE A 51 3.10 -8.74 5.00
C PHE A 51 2.63 -7.40 4.40
N LEU A 52 2.94 -6.28 5.07
CA LEU A 52 2.60 -4.94 4.57
C LEU A 52 3.28 -4.62 3.24
N PHE A 53 4.53 -5.08 3.06
CA PHE A 53 5.24 -4.90 1.80
C PHE A 53 4.57 -5.66 0.65
N ILE A 54 4.14 -6.91 0.88
CA ILE A 54 3.38 -7.69 -0.11
C ILE A 54 2.04 -7.00 -0.42
N ALA A 55 1.33 -6.51 0.59
CA ALA A 55 0.09 -5.76 0.39
C ALA A 55 0.32 -4.51 -0.48
N LEU A 56 1.41 -3.77 -0.25
CA LEU A 56 1.78 -2.60 -1.05
C LEU A 56 2.01 -2.97 -2.53
N LEU A 57 2.68 -4.09 -2.80
CA LEU A 57 2.89 -4.58 -4.17
C LEU A 57 1.57 -4.94 -4.87
N GLU A 58 0.64 -5.58 -4.15
CA GLU A 58 -0.69 -5.91 -4.69
C GLU A 58 -1.49 -4.65 -5.03
N PHE A 59 -1.50 -3.65 -4.15
CA PHE A 59 -2.15 -2.37 -4.45
C PHE A 59 -1.51 -1.62 -5.62
N ASN A 60 -0.18 -1.70 -5.78
CA ASN A 60 0.51 -1.16 -6.96
C ASN A 60 0.04 -1.84 -8.25
N SER A 61 -0.11 -3.17 -8.23
CA SER A 61 -0.64 -3.94 -9.37
C SER A 61 -2.07 -3.51 -9.71
N GLN A 62 -2.94 -3.36 -8.71
CA GLN A 62 -4.31 -2.89 -8.90
C GLN A 62 -4.35 -1.46 -9.47
N MET A 63 -3.49 -0.56 -8.97
CA MET A 63 -3.39 0.80 -9.49
C MET A 63 -3.01 0.83 -10.96
N LYS A 64 -2.04 0.00 -11.37
CA LYS A 64 -1.63 -0.11 -12.78
C LYS A 64 -2.79 -0.55 -13.67
N LYS A 65 -3.53 -1.60 -13.27
CA LYS A 65 -4.72 -2.07 -14.01
C LYS A 65 -5.77 -0.97 -14.16
N LYS A 66 -6.00 -0.17 -13.11
CA LYS A 66 -6.98 0.92 -13.12
C LYS A 66 -6.53 2.11 -13.96
N LEU A 67 -5.24 2.41 -14.00
CA LEU A 67 -4.67 3.42 -14.90
C LEU A 67 -4.81 3.00 -16.36
N ASP A 68 -4.54 1.74 -16.68
CA ASP A 68 -4.74 1.19 -18.03
C ASP A 68 -6.24 1.23 -18.43
N GLU A 69 -7.15 0.97 -17.50
CA GLU A 69 -8.61 1.10 -17.71
C GLU A 69 -9.00 2.55 -18.05
N ILE A 70 -8.45 3.55 -17.35
CA ILE A 70 -8.65 4.97 -17.70
C ILE A 70 -8.11 5.30 -19.08
N GLU A 71 -6.92 4.80 -19.44
CA GLU A 71 -6.32 5.10 -20.74
C GLU A 71 -7.16 4.54 -21.89
N LYS A 72 -7.71 3.33 -21.74
CA LYS A 72 -8.64 2.74 -22.72
C LYS A 72 -9.93 3.54 -22.83
N LEU A 73 -10.55 3.88 -21.70
CA LEU A 73 -11.78 4.67 -21.66
C LEU A 73 -11.62 6.07 -22.29
N LYS A 74 -10.42 6.63 -22.28
CA LYS A 74 -10.11 7.92 -22.92
C LYS A 74 -9.82 7.83 -24.43
N LYS A 75 -9.50 6.64 -24.96
CA LYS A 75 -9.24 6.42 -26.40
C LYS A 75 -10.51 6.08 -27.17
N ASP A 76 -11.55 5.65 -26.47
CA ASP A 76 -12.87 5.32 -27.05
C ASP A 76 -13.85 6.53 -27.08
N GLU A 77 -13.45 7.68 -26.53
CA GLU A 77 -14.12 9.00 -26.71
C GLU A 77 -13.44 9.80 -27.83
#